data_AF-A0A9E7U9H6-F1
#
_entry.id   AF-A0A9E7U9H6-F1
#
_cell.length_a   1.000
_cell.length_b   1.000
_cell.length_c   1.000
_cell.angle_alpha   90.00
_cell.angle_beta   90.00
_cell.angle_gamma   90.00
#
_symmetry.space_group_name_H-M   'P 1'
#
loop_
_entity.id
_entity.type
_entity.pdbx_description
1 polymer ?
#
loop_
_entity_poly.entity_id
_entity_poly.type
_entity_poly.pdbx_seq_one_letter_code
_entity_poly.pdbx_strand_id
1 'polypeptide(L)' 'MNEELLDRLAGSACPFCEGPVAAGEYKGTRAAVCGRCGTPTARLF' A
#
# COMPACT_ATOMS: atom_id res chain seq x y z
N MET A 1 0.06 14.41 7.01
CA MET A 1 1.12 14.40 5.96
C MET A 1 1.46 12.98 5.49
N ASN A 2 1.52 11.98 6.37
CA ASN A 2 1.78 10.59 5.98
C ASN A 2 0.61 9.88 5.28
N GLU A 3 -0.65 10.20 5.61
CA GLU A 3 -1.83 9.58 4.99
C GLU A 3 -1.96 9.89 3.50
N GLU A 4 -1.58 11.09 3.06
CA GLU A 4 -1.62 11.50 1.65
C GLU A 4 -0.67 10.66 0.77
N LEU A 5 0.44 10.18 1.34
CA LEU A 5 1.34 9.26 0.64
C LEU A 5 0.65 7.90 0.39
N LEU A 6 -0.12 7.39 1.36
CA LEU A 6 -0.86 6.14 1.19
C LEU A 6 -1.97 6.29 0.15
N ASP A 7 -2.68 7.41 0.15
CA ASP A 7 -3.71 7.71 -0.85
C ASP A 7 -3.13 7.80 -2.26
N ARG A 8 -1.96 8.43 -2.42
CA ARG A 8 -1.24 8.49 -3.71
C ARG A 8 -0.75 7.13 -4.19
N LEU A 9 -0.40 6.24 -3.26
CA LEU A 9 0.02 4.87 -3.58
C LEU A 9 -1.17 3.94 -3.82
N ALA A 10 -2.33 4.23 -3.23
CA ALA A 10 -3.58 3.55 -3.57
C ALA A 10 -3.92 3.86 -5.04
N GLY A 11 -4.13 2.80 -5.83
CA GLY A 11 -4.32 2.89 -7.28
C GLY A 11 -3.04 2.77 -8.10
N SER A 12 -1.86 2.75 -7.47
CA SER A 12 -0.61 2.40 -8.15
C SER A 12 -0.52 0.89 -8.41
N ALA A 13 0.25 0.49 -9.43
CA ALA A 13 0.58 -0.91 -9.66
C ALA A 13 1.69 -1.36 -8.71
N CYS A 14 1.52 -2.55 -8.13
CA CYS A 14 2.54 -3.17 -7.29
C CYS A 14 3.80 -3.43 -8.13
N PRO A 15 5.00 -2.98 -7.69
CA PRO A 15 6.22 -3.15 -8.48
C PRO A 15 6.66 -4.62 -8.62
N PHE A 16 6.06 -5.54 -7.86
CA PHE A 16 6.47 -6.95 -7.83
C PHE A 16 5.58 -7.86 -8.69
N CYS A 17 4.28 -7.58 -8.76
CA CYS A 17 3.31 -8.46 -9.43
C CYS A 17 2.30 -7.70 -10.30
N GLU A 18 2.50 -6.39 -10.43
CA GLU A 18 1.67 -5.44 -11.21
C GLU A 18 0.20 -5.41 -10.76
N GLY A 19 -0.12 -6.00 -9.61
CA GLY A 19 -1.45 -5.99 -9.03
C GLY A 19 -1.83 -4.64 -8.40
N PRO A 20 -3.13 -4.38 -8.20
CA PRO A 20 -3.59 -3.11 -7.63
C PRO A 20 -3.12 -2.95 -6.18
N VAL A 21 -2.62 -1.77 -5.86
CA VAL A 21 -2.29 -1.34 -4.50
C VAL A 21 -3.46 -0.58 -3.89
N ALA A 22 -3.80 -0.88 -2.64
CA ALA A 22 -4.83 -0.18 -1.90
C ALA A 22 -4.29 0.26 -0.53
N ALA A 23 -4.84 1.34 0.01
CA ALA A 23 -4.61 1.69 1.40
C ALA A 23 -5.29 0.65 2.32
N GLY A 24 -4.59 0.26 3.38
CA GLY A 24 -5.05 -0.72 4.34
C GLY A 24 -4.17 -0.71 5.59
N GLU A 25 -4.07 -1.84 6.27
CA GLU A 25 -3.19 -2.03 7.42
C GLU A 25 -2.26 -3.22 7.19
N TYR A 26 -1.02 -3.06 7.65
CA TYR A 26 -0.04 -4.12 7.69
C TYR A 26 0.55 -4.18 9.09
N LYS A 27 0.28 -5.28 9.81
CA LYS A 27 0.73 -5.51 11.19
C LYS A 27 0.32 -4.41 12.19
N GLY A 28 -0.92 -3.92 12.09
CA GLY A 28 -1.47 -2.89 13.00
C GLY A 28 -0.98 -1.47 12.70
N THR A 29 -0.40 -1.27 11.52
CA THR A 29 0.11 0.01 11.06
C THR A 29 -0.49 0.31 9.69
N ARG A 30 -0.98 1.54 9.49
CA ARG A 30 -1.52 1.96 8.19
C ARG A 30 -0.45 1.84 7.10
N ALA A 31 -0.83 1.20 6.00
CA ALA A 31 0.07 0.82 4.93
C ALA A 31 -0.65 0.81 3.59
N ALA A 32 0.12 0.97 2.52
CA ALA A 32 -0.36 0.69 1.16
C ALA A 32 0.06 -0.76 0.85
N VAL A 33 -0.91 -1.63 0.59
CA VAL A 33 -0.71 -3.07 0.42
C VAL A 33 -1.26 -3.50 -0.92
N CYS A 34 -0.52 -4.36 -1.63
CA CYS A 34 -1.03 -4.97 -2.85
C CYS A 34 -2.14 -5.96 -2.53
N GLY A 35 -3.32 -5.76 -3.13
CA GLY A 35 -4.47 -6.65 -2.95
C GLY A 35 -4.30 -8.04 -3.59
N ARG A 36 -3.26 -8.25 -4.40
CA ARG A 36 -3.00 -9.52 -5.10
C ARG A 36 -1.98 -10.41 -4.38
N CYS A 37 -0.83 -9.86 -4.02
CA CYS A 37 0.27 -10.62 -3.42
C CYS A 37 0.50 -10.32 -1.93
N GLY A 38 -0.20 -9.32 -1.36
CA GLY A 38 -0.04 -8.93 0.04
C GLY A 38 1.25 -8.16 0.35
N THR A 39 2.06 -7.86 -0.67
CA THR A 39 3.30 -7.10 -0.49
C THR A 39 2.99 -5.66 -0.03
N PRO A 40 3.59 -5.20 1.09
CA PRO A 40 3.45 -3.81 1.53
C PRO A 40 4.33 -2.90 0.67
N THR A 41 3.73 -1.94 0.00
CA THR A 41 4.40 -0.95 -0.86
C THR A 41 4.91 0.23 -0.05
N ALA A 42 4.20 0.64 1.00
CA ALA A 42 4.65 1.64 1.97
C ALA A 42 4.01 1.43 3.33
N ARG A 43 4.69 1.86 4.39
CA ARG A 43 4.22 1.80 5.79
C ARG A 43 4.44 3.16 6.44
N LEU A 44 3.44 3.62 7.20
CA LEU A 44 3.55 4.84 7.98
C LEU A 44 3.99 4.47 9.40
N PHE A 45 5.18 4.87 9.83
CA PHE A 45 5.60 4.76 11.22
C PHE A 45 5.27 6.04 11.99
#